data_AF-A0A7D5H5E9-F1
#
_entry.id   AF-A0A7D5H5E9-F1
#
_cell.length_a   1.000
_cell.length_b   1.000
_cell.length_c   1.000
_cell.angle_alpha   90.00
_cell.angle_beta   90.00
_cell.angle_gamma   90.00
#
_symmetry.space_group_name_H-M   'P 1'
#
loop_
_entity.id
_entity.type
_entity.pdbx_description
1 polymer ?
#
loop_
_entity_poly.entity_id
_entity_poly.type
_entity_poly.pdbx_seq_one_letter_code
_entity_poly.pdbx_strand_id
1 'polypeptide(L)'
;MKRSKRGVRDVTRIENNAERDRAVSISITHVMTVGITTILIAMLLTNAGTMLDTQKDRSAEASLETIGERLADEIGNADQIGAQTTDNVTIRTDHPRTVANSRYTVTLREDCEAPLLDGSTDCVRLTAHATDAVAYVPIKTNASVDGGSSTTGGTITIVYESDTISIEDGTQ
;
A
#
# COMPACT_ATOMS: atom_id res chain seq x y z
N MET A 1 -54.21 -66.61 -36.84
CA MET A 1 -52.75 -66.66 -36.67
C MET A 1 -52.17 -65.26 -36.46
N LYS A 2 -51.05 -65.18 -35.72
CA LYS A 2 -50.64 -64.11 -34.79
C LYS A 2 -49.65 -63.14 -35.46
N ARG A 3 -50.00 -61.86 -35.57
CA ARG A 3 -49.14 -60.81 -36.19
C ARG A 3 -47.90 -60.50 -35.34
N SER A 4 -46.76 -60.44 -36.03
CA SER A 4 -45.43 -60.08 -35.52
C SER A 4 -45.40 -58.62 -35.02
N LYS A 5 -45.10 -58.42 -33.73
CA LYS A 5 -44.90 -57.11 -33.05
C LYS A 5 -43.49 -57.00 -32.44
N ARG A 6 -42.47 -57.58 -33.08
CA ARG A 6 -41.12 -57.71 -32.48
C ARG A 6 -40.08 -56.67 -32.97
N GLY A 7 -40.32 -55.97 -34.09
CA GLY A 7 -39.37 -54.98 -34.63
C GLY A 7 -39.56 -53.53 -34.17
N VAL A 8 -40.76 -53.13 -33.74
CA VAL A 8 -41.06 -51.72 -33.40
C VAL A 8 -40.47 -51.29 -32.05
N ARG A 9 -40.24 -52.22 -31.11
CA ARG A 9 -39.74 -51.89 -29.77
C ARG A 9 -38.24 -51.59 -29.69
N ASP A 10 -37.47 -52.02 -30.68
CA ASP A 10 -36.01 -51.85 -30.67
C ASP A 10 -35.59 -50.49 -31.26
N VAL A 11 -36.27 -50.04 -32.33
CA VAL A 11 -36.02 -48.74 -32.97
C VAL A 11 -36.29 -47.58 -32.01
N THR A 12 -37.42 -47.61 -31.28
CA THR A 12 -37.80 -46.54 -30.33
C THR A 12 -36.84 -46.42 -29.13
N ARG A 13 -36.07 -47.47 -28.83
CA ARG A 13 -35.10 -47.46 -27.72
C ARG A 13 -33.76 -46.83 -28.14
N ILE A 14 -33.37 -46.98 -29.40
CA ILE A 14 -32.15 -46.38 -29.95
C ILE A 14 -32.33 -44.88 -30.19
N GLU A 15 -33.50 -44.46 -30.71
CA GLU A 15 -33.82 -43.03 -30.91
C GLU A 15 -33.80 -42.24 -29.59
N ASN A 16 -34.43 -42.77 -28.54
CA ASN A 16 -34.45 -42.13 -27.22
C ASN A 16 -33.05 -41.97 -26.58
N ASN A 17 -32.13 -42.90 -26.80
CA ASN A 17 -30.77 -42.79 -26.26
C ASN A 17 -29.95 -41.74 -27.01
N ALA A 18 -30.06 -41.68 -28.34
CA ALA A 18 -29.35 -40.69 -29.14
C ALA A 18 -29.85 -39.25 -28.87
N GLU A 19 -31.15 -39.06 -28.62
CA GLU A 19 -31.72 -37.77 -28.21
C GLU A 19 -31.25 -37.37 -26.80
N ARG A 20 -31.20 -38.33 -25.86
CA ARG A 20 -30.69 -38.09 -24.50
C ARG A 20 -29.20 -37.73 -24.50
N ASP A 21 -28.36 -38.45 -25.24
CA ASP A 21 -26.92 -38.15 -25.29
C ASP A 21 -26.64 -36.76 -25.91
N ARG A 22 -27.43 -36.35 -26.91
CA ARG A 22 -27.34 -35.00 -27.50
C ARG A 22 -27.83 -33.92 -26.53
N ALA A 23 -28.94 -34.17 -25.82
CA ALA A 23 -29.46 -33.25 -24.79
C ALA A 23 -28.49 -33.08 -23.61
N VAL A 24 -27.82 -34.16 -23.21
CA VAL A 24 -26.79 -34.16 -22.18
C VAL A 24 -25.54 -33.40 -22.65
N SER A 25 -25.10 -33.62 -23.90
CA SER A 25 -23.94 -32.91 -24.46
C SER A 25 -24.14 -31.39 -24.49
N ILE A 26 -25.33 -30.92 -24.91
CA ILE A 26 -25.67 -29.49 -24.93
C ILE A 26 -25.60 -28.89 -23.51
N SER A 27 -26.13 -29.61 -22.53
CA SER A 27 -26.14 -29.18 -21.12
C SER A 27 -24.72 -29.11 -20.56
N ILE A 28 -23.88 -30.13 -20.84
CA ILE A 28 -22.48 -30.19 -20.39
C ILE A 28 -21.67 -29.06 -21.01
N THR A 29 -21.80 -28.79 -22.32
CA THR A 29 -21.09 -27.69 -22.97
C THR A 29 -21.42 -26.36 -22.32
N HIS A 30 -22.70 -26.11 -22.04
CA HIS A 30 -23.11 -24.88 -21.39
C HIS A 30 -22.52 -24.73 -19.99
N VAL A 31 -22.57 -25.80 -19.18
CA VAL A 31 -21.96 -25.81 -17.83
C VAL A 31 -20.45 -25.61 -17.90
N MET A 32 -19.77 -26.23 -18.88
CA MET A 32 -18.32 -26.04 -19.07
C MET A 32 -17.99 -24.59 -19.42
N THR A 33 -18.75 -23.96 -20.33
CA THR A 33 -18.57 -22.54 -20.66
C THR A 33 -18.81 -21.64 -19.45
N VAL A 34 -19.88 -21.88 -18.69
CA VAL A 34 -20.16 -21.14 -17.46
C VAL A 34 -19.05 -21.36 -16.42
N GLY A 35 -18.54 -22.59 -16.28
CA GLY A 35 -17.44 -22.90 -15.37
C GLY A 35 -16.16 -22.16 -15.74
N ILE A 36 -15.76 -22.20 -17.01
CA ILE A 36 -14.56 -21.50 -17.49
C ILE A 36 -14.70 -19.98 -17.32
N THR A 37 -15.83 -19.40 -17.74
CA THR A 37 -16.05 -17.95 -17.60
C THR A 37 -16.05 -17.51 -16.15
N THR A 38 -16.63 -18.29 -15.25
CA THR A 38 -16.62 -18.01 -13.80
C THR A 38 -15.19 -18.00 -13.25
N ILE A 39 -14.37 -18.98 -13.63
CA ILE A 39 -12.95 -19.04 -13.22
C ILE A 39 -12.18 -17.83 -13.76
N LEU A 40 -12.39 -17.46 -15.03
CA LEU A 40 -11.73 -16.30 -15.63
C LEU A 40 -12.10 -15.01 -14.92
N ILE A 41 -13.39 -14.80 -14.63
CA ILE A 41 -13.86 -13.63 -13.89
C ILE A 41 -13.26 -13.60 -12.49
N ALA A 42 -13.26 -14.73 -11.78
CA ALA A 42 -12.69 -14.82 -10.43
C ALA A 42 -11.18 -14.49 -10.42
N MET A 43 -10.42 -14.99 -11.41
CA MET A 43 -9.00 -14.66 -11.56
C MET A 43 -8.81 -13.17 -11.88
N LEU A 44 -9.60 -12.60 -12.79
CA LEU A 44 -9.50 -11.19 -13.16
C LEU A 44 -9.78 -10.26 -11.98
N LEU A 45 -10.84 -10.53 -11.22
CA LEU A 45 -11.20 -9.71 -10.05
C LEU A 45 -10.12 -9.76 -8.96
N THR A 46 -9.58 -10.95 -8.70
CA THR A 46 -8.47 -11.10 -7.74
C THR A 46 -7.24 -10.30 -8.15
N ASN A 47 -6.82 -10.39 -9.42
CA ASN A 47 -5.67 -9.64 -9.94
C ASN A 47 -5.92 -8.13 -9.98
N ALA A 48 -7.15 -7.69 -10.26
CA ALA A 48 -7.49 -6.27 -10.23
C ALA A 48 -7.39 -5.72 -8.80
N GLY A 49 -7.76 -6.51 -7.78
CA GLY A 49 -7.60 -6.14 -6.37
C GLY A 49 -6.14 -5.92 -5.99
N THR A 50 -5.26 -6.89 -6.30
CA THR A 50 -3.82 -6.79 -5.96
C THR A 50 -3.13 -5.62 -6.66
N MET A 51 -3.48 -5.36 -7.92
CA MET A 51 -2.97 -4.20 -8.65
C MET A 51 -3.42 -2.88 -8.00
N LEU A 52 -4.69 -2.78 -7.60
CA LEU A 52 -5.20 -1.58 -6.94
C LEU A 52 -4.49 -1.31 -5.62
N ASP A 53 -4.27 -2.34 -4.80
CA ASP A 53 -3.56 -2.18 -3.52
C ASP A 53 -2.11 -1.76 -3.73
N THR A 54 -1.41 -2.35 -4.70
CA THR A 54 -0.05 -1.90 -5.09
C THR A 54 -0.03 -0.42 -5.51
N GLN A 55 -1.05 0.03 -6.23
CA GLN A 55 -1.14 1.43 -6.66
C GLN A 55 -1.45 2.37 -5.50
N LYS A 56 -2.25 1.93 -4.51
CA LYS A 56 -2.47 2.69 -3.28
C LYS A 56 -1.18 2.83 -2.49
N ASP A 57 -0.42 1.75 -2.30
CA ASP A 57 0.83 1.75 -1.55
C ASP A 57 1.86 2.70 -2.19
N ARG A 58 2.06 2.60 -3.51
CA ARG A 58 2.95 3.51 -4.26
C ARG A 58 2.53 4.98 -4.16
N SER A 59 1.24 5.25 -4.23
CA SER A 59 0.72 6.61 -4.08
C SER A 59 0.92 7.14 -2.66
N ALA A 60 0.78 6.27 -1.66
CA ALA A 60 1.04 6.62 -0.27
C ALA A 60 2.53 6.90 -0.05
N GLU A 61 3.41 6.03 -0.53
CA GLU A 61 4.87 6.18 -0.46
C GLU A 61 5.34 7.48 -1.10
N ALA A 62 4.89 7.80 -2.32
CA ALA A 62 5.22 9.06 -2.99
C ALA A 62 4.74 10.30 -2.20
N SER A 63 3.57 10.20 -1.56
CA SER A 63 3.07 11.30 -0.71
C SER A 63 3.92 11.45 0.55
N LEU A 64 4.32 10.34 1.17
CA LEU A 64 5.21 10.35 2.33
C LEU A 64 6.59 10.88 1.98
N GLU A 65 7.12 10.56 0.80
CA GLU A 65 8.39 11.08 0.28
C GLU A 65 8.33 12.60 0.15
N THR A 66 7.31 13.16 -0.51
CA THR A 66 7.14 14.62 -0.61
C THR A 66 7.01 15.31 0.76
N ILE A 67 6.26 14.71 1.68
CA ILE A 67 6.14 15.24 3.05
C ILE A 67 7.49 15.17 3.77
N GLY A 68 8.21 14.07 3.62
CA GLY A 68 9.51 13.86 4.21
C GLY A 68 10.59 14.79 3.67
N GLU A 69 10.63 15.05 2.36
CA GLU A 69 11.51 16.02 1.71
C GLU A 69 11.30 17.42 2.28
N ARG A 70 10.03 17.83 2.37
CA ARG A 70 9.68 19.12 2.96
C ARG A 70 10.09 19.20 4.44
N LEU A 71 9.85 18.14 5.20
CA LEU A 71 10.24 18.11 6.62
C LEU A 71 11.77 18.11 6.79
N ALA A 72 12.50 17.41 5.91
CA ALA A 72 13.95 17.41 5.89
C ALA A 72 14.53 18.81 5.63
N ASP A 73 13.94 19.55 4.68
CA ASP A 73 14.29 20.95 4.43
C ASP A 73 14.00 21.84 5.64
N GLU A 74 12.85 21.64 6.30
CA GLU A 74 12.46 22.39 7.51
C GLU A 74 13.42 22.10 8.68
N ILE A 75 13.86 20.85 8.85
CA ILE A 75 14.88 20.44 9.83
C ILE A 75 16.23 21.08 9.50
N GLY A 76 16.66 21.07 8.23
CA GLY A 76 17.91 21.72 7.82
C GLY A 76 17.90 23.23 8.06
N ASN A 77 16.74 23.87 7.87
CA ASN A 77 16.57 25.28 8.24
C ASN A 77 16.64 25.50 9.75
N ALA A 78 16.06 24.60 10.56
CA ALA A 78 16.16 24.64 12.01
C ALA A 78 17.61 24.52 12.49
N ASP A 79 18.38 23.58 11.92
CA ASP A 79 19.83 23.41 12.17
C ASP A 79 20.59 24.71 11.88
N GLN A 80 20.38 25.30 10.70
CA GLN A 80 21.08 26.51 10.30
C GLN A 80 20.75 27.72 11.20
N ILE A 81 19.50 27.85 11.66
CA ILE A 81 19.10 28.92 12.59
C ILE A 81 19.69 28.64 13.98
N GLY A 82 19.59 27.40 14.47
CA GLY A 82 20.11 26.96 15.76
C GLY A 82 21.63 27.17 15.87
N ALA A 83 22.38 26.85 14.82
CA ALA A 83 23.82 27.05 14.77
C ALA A 83 24.28 28.51 14.87
N GLN A 84 23.39 29.48 14.64
CA GLN A 84 23.68 30.92 14.71
C GLN A 84 23.31 31.54 16.06
N THR A 85 22.68 30.80 16.97
CA THR A 85 22.23 31.29 18.27
C THR A 85 22.71 30.39 19.41
N THR A 86 22.70 30.93 20.63
CA THR A 86 22.93 30.15 21.86
C THR A 86 21.61 29.76 22.54
N ASP A 87 20.49 30.32 22.06
CA ASP A 87 19.15 30.06 22.59
C ASP A 87 18.47 28.87 21.89
N ASN A 88 17.47 28.30 22.55
CA ASN A 88 16.65 27.23 21.97
C ASN A 88 15.81 27.74 20.80
N VAL A 89 15.77 26.98 19.71
CA VAL A 89 14.96 27.30 18.53
C VAL A 89 13.80 26.31 18.43
N THR A 90 12.59 26.84 18.23
CA THR A 90 11.39 26.04 18.06
C THR A 90 10.67 26.48 16.80
N ILE A 91 10.51 25.55 15.84
CA ILE A 91 9.82 25.79 14.58
C ILE A 91 8.57 24.90 14.54
N ARG A 92 7.43 25.53 14.30
CA ARG A 92 6.15 24.82 14.13
C ARG A 92 5.82 24.76 12.65
N THR A 93 5.58 23.54 12.15
CA THR A 93 5.23 23.30 10.76
C THR A 93 3.94 22.48 10.64
N ASP A 94 3.14 22.78 9.63
CA ASP A 94 1.87 22.11 9.38
C ASP A 94 1.97 21.20 8.15
N HIS A 95 1.78 19.90 8.40
CA HIS A 95 1.73 18.86 7.38
C HIS A 95 0.34 18.21 7.33
N PRO A 96 0.00 17.48 6.26
CA PRO A 96 -1.21 16.66 6.24
C PRO A 96 -1.29 15.75 7.46
N ARG A 97 -2.49 15.54 8.01
CA ARG A 97 -2.66 14.59 9.14
C ARG A 97 -2.72 13.14 8.68
N THR A 98 -2.89 12.92 7.38
CA THR A 98 -3.18 11.62 6.79
C THR A 98 -2.62 11.50 5.39
N VAL A 99 -2.18 10.30 5.03
CA VAL A 99 -1.81 9.85 3.69
C VAL A 99 -2.63 8.60 3.36
N ALA A 100 -3.17 8.55 2.14
CA ALA A 100 -4.06 7.46 1.69
C ALA A 100 -5.22 7.17 2.68
N ASN A 101 -5.82 8.23 3.22
CA ASN A 101 -6.89 8.16 4.22
C ASN A 101 -6.52 7.46 5.54
N SER A 102 -5.22 7.39 5.85
CA SER A 102 -4.71 6.84 7.10
C SER A 102 -3.73 7.81 7.75
N ARG A 103 -3.66 7.79 9.08
CA ARG A 103 -2.61 8.53 9.80
C ARG A 103 -1.24 7.94 9.45
N TYR A 104 -0.20 8.71 9.68
CA TYR A 104 1.18 8.26 9.54
C TYR A 104 2.01 8.74 10.73
N THR A 105 3.10 8.02 11.00
CA THR A 105 4.09 8.36 12.01
C THR A 105 5.34 8.90 11.33
N VAL A 106 5.93 9.92 11.94
CA VAL A 106 7.22 10.48 11.60
C VAL A 106 8.19 10.09 12.71
N THR A 107 9.36 9.55 12.35
CA THR A 107 10.41 9.17 13.30
C THR A 107 11.74 9.69 12.78
N LEU A 108 12.47 10.43 13.60
CA LEU A 108 13.87 10.73 13.31
C LEU A 108 14.72 9.52 13.63
N ARG A 109 15.72 9.26 12.80
CA ARG A 109 16.57 8.07 12.88
C ARG A 109 18.00 8.45 12.51
N GLU A 110 18.94 7.90 13.25
CA GLU A 110 20.35 7.96 12.92
C GLU A 110 20.71 6.76 12.03
N ASP A 111 21.79 6.90 11.25
CA ASP A 111 22.42 5.78 10.52
C ASP A 111 21.43 4.91 9.73
N CYS A 112 20.59 5.56 8.91
CA CYS A 112 19.49 4.87 8.25
C CYS A 112 19.96 3.93 7.13
N GLU A 113 19.42 2.71 7.13
CA GLU A 113 19.61 1.71 6.07
C GLU A 113 18.34 1.59 5.20
N ALA A 114 18.46 1.95 3.91
CA ALA A 114 17.37 1.95 2.94
C ALA A 114 17.94 1.79 1.51
N PRO A 115 17.13 1.52 0.46
CA PRO A 115 17.61 1.24 -0.91
C PRO A 115 18.54 2.31 -1.53
N LEU A 116 18.56 3.53 -0.98
CA LEU A 116 19.39 4.65 -1.41
C LEU A 116 20.26 5.25 -0.29
N LEU A 117 20.31 4.61 0.89
CA LEU A 117 21.06 5.08 2.06
C LEU A 117 22.08 4.02 2.45
N ASP A 118 23.27 4.47 2.85
CA ASP A 118 24.43 3.62 3.11
C ASP A 118 24.58 3.22 4.59
N GLY A 119 23.58 3.49 5.43
CA GLY A 119 23.64 3.21 6.86
C GLY A 119 24.51 4.18 7.65
N SER A 120 24.90 5.32 7.07
CA SER A 120 25.69 6.37 7.74
C SER A 120 25.06 7.76 7.68
N THR A 121 23.84 7.84 7.12
CA THR A 121 23.11 9.09 6.92
C THR A 121 21.87 9.09 7.80
N ASP A 122 21.72 10.15 8.60
CA ASP A 122 20.52 10.38 9.37
C ASP A 122 19.33 10.62 8.45
N CYS A 123 18.14 10.18 8.87
CA CYS A 123 16.96 10.28 8.04
C CYS A 123 15.67 10.49 8.85
N VAL A 124 14.68 11.01 8.15
CA VAL A 124 13.29 10.97 8.57
C VAL A 124 12.65 9.71 7.99
N ARG A 125 12.16 8.83 8.87
CA ARG A 125 11.32 7.70 8.46
C ARG A 125 9.85 8.06 8.63
N LEU A 126 9.09 7.95 7.55
CA LEU A 126 7.64 8.12 7.56
C LEU A 126 6.95 6.79 7.30
N THR A 127 5.96 6.43 8.13
CA THR A 127 5.25 5.15 8.03
C THR A 127 3.75 5.37 8.09
N ALA A 128 3.03 4.96 7.04
CA ALA A 128 1.57 4.97 7.03
C ALA A 128 0.99 3.82 7.87
N HIS A 129 -0.17 4.02 8.50
CA HIS A 129 -0.76 3.01 9.39
C HIS A 129 -1.67 1.98 8.69
N ALA A 130 -2.24 2.32 7.53
CA ALA A 130 -3.20 1.45 6.83
C ALA A 130 -2.63 0.73 5.61
N THR A 131 -1.37 1.01 5.26
CA THR A 131 -0.67 0.50 4.09
C THR A 131 0.76 0.14 4.49
N ASP A 132 1.43 -0.69 3.70
CA ASP A 132 2.84 -1.05 3.94
C ASP A 132 3.83 0.02 3.43
N ALA A 133 3.32 1.20 3.05
CA ALA A 133 4.12 2.32 2.56
C ALA A 133 5.02 2.92 3.65
N VAL A 134 6.32 2.99 3.35
CA VAL A 134 7.36 3.59 4.18
C VAL A 134 8.24 4.46 3.29
N ALA A 135 8.53 5.68 3.73
CA ALA A 135 9.50 6.55 3.06
C ALA A 135 10.69 6.83 4.00
N TYR A 136 11.89 6.85 3.43
CA TYR A 136 13.12 7.24 4.11
C TYR A 136 13.69 8.46 3.38
N VAL A 137 13.75 9.59 4.08
CA VAL A 137 14.27 10.83 3.50
C VAL A 137 15.53 11.25 4.26
N PRO A 138 16.70 11.31 3.60
CA PRO A 138 17.94 11.72 4.25
C PRO A 138 17.85 13.17 4.71
N ILE A 139 18.42 13.45 5.87
CA ILE A 139 18.62 14.80 6.38
C ILE A 139 20.11 15.12 6.43
N LYS A 140 20.43 16.39 6.27
CA LYS A 140 21.80 16.90 6.40
C LYS A 140 21.78 18.02 7.42
N THR A 141 22.26 17.71 8.62
CA THR A 141 22.37 18.64 9.75
C THR A 141 23.78 18.60 10.30
N ASN A 142 24.20 19.68 10.93
CA ASN A 142 25.48 19.71 11.67
C ASN A 142 25.27 19.28 13.12
N ALA A 143 24.10 19.59 13.69
CA ALA A 143 23.66 19.10 14.97
C ALA A 143 23.34 17.61 14.93
N SER A 144 23.44 16.99 16.11
CA SER A 144 23.06 15.59 16.32
C SER A 144 21.54 15.45 16.27
N VAL A 145 21.04 14.29 15.86
CA VAL A 145 19.60 14.05 15.72
C VAL A 145 19.15 13.12 16.84
N ASP A 146 18.07 13.43 17.54
CA ASP A 146 17.47 12.50 18.48
C ASP A 146 16.74 11.38 17.71
N GLY A 147 17.49 10.30 17.43
CA GLY A 147 17.02 9.11 16.69
C GLY A 147 15.90 8.32 17.36
N GLY A 148 15.46 8.71 18.57
CA GLY A 148 14.28 8.18 19.25
C GLY A 148 13.02 9.02 19.07
N SER A 149 13.16 10.28 18.64
CA SER A 149 12.04 11.21 18.59
C SER A 149 11.02 10.84 17.50
N SER A 150 9.74 10.88 17.86
CA SER A 150 8.66 10.46 16.98
C SER A 150 7.36 11.19 17.27
N THR A 151 6.62 11.50 16.21
CA THR A 151 5.34 12.20 16.30
C THR A 151 4.37 11.71 15.22
N THR A 152 3.08 12.05 15.38
CA THR A 152 2.07 11.78 14.35
C THR A 152 2.05 12.89 13.31
N GLY A 153 1.71 12.56 12.07
CA GLY A 153 1.46 13.55 11.03
C GLY A 153 0.43 14.62 11.45
N GLY A 154 0.58 15.83 10.90
CA GLY A 154 -0.20 17.00 11.29
C GLY A 154 0.72 18.16 11.60
N THR A 155 0.43 18.87 12.69
CA THR A 155 1.33 19.91 13.16
C THR A 155 2.50 19.28 13.91
N ILE A 156 3.71 19.56 13.45
CA ILE A 156 4.95 19.05 14.02
C ILE A 156 5.74 20.23 14.57
N THR A 157 6.30 20.05 15.76
CA THR A 157 7.23 21.01 16.36
C THR A 157 8.64 20.44 16.22
N ILE A 158 9.52 21.20 15.58
CA ILE A 158 10.95 20.91 15.47
C ILE A 158 11.65 21.73 16.55
N VAL A 159 12.39 21.06 17.42
CA VAL A 159 13.13 21.67 18.52
C VAL A 159 14.62 21.50 18.27
N TYR A 160 15.35 22.61 18.36
CA TYR A 160 16.81 22.63 18.40
C TYR A 160 17.23 23.11 19.78
N GLU A 161 17.89 22.24 20.54
CA GLU A 161 18.39 22.53 21.87
C GLU A 161 19.72 21.81 22.06
N SER A 162 20.73 22.54 22.55
CA SER A 162 22.05 21.97 22.89
C SER A 162 22.71 21.15 21.75
N ASP A 163 22.68 21.65 20.51
CA ASP A 163 23.23 20.97 19.33
C ASP A 163 22.55 19.62 19.02
N THR A 164 21.30 19.47 19.45
CA THR A 164 20.46 18.30 19.18
C THR A 164 19.12 18.73 18.59
N ILE A 165 18.67 18.01 17.56
CA ILE A 165 17.38 18.20 16.90
C ILE A 165 16.41 17.09 17.30
N SER A 166 15.21 17.46 17.72
CA SER A 166 14.11 16.53 18.01
C SER A 166 12.79 16.97 17.37
N ILE A 167 11.88 16.02 17.20
CA ILE A 167 10.51 16.28 16.74
C ILE A 167 9.47 15.91 17.81
N GLU A 168 8.49 16.79 17.96
CA GLU A 168 7.42 16.65 18.94
C GLU A 168 6.05 16.91 18.30
N ASP A 169 4.99 16.44 18.96
CA ASP A 169 3.62 16.76 18.57
C ASP A 169 3.34 18.26 18.78
N GLY A 170 2.84 18.93 17.74
CA GLY A 170 2.45 20.32 17.81
C GLY A 170 1.04 20.54 18.37
N THR A 171 0.48 19.65 19.15
CA THR A 171 -0.83 19.90 19.79
C THR A 171 -0.71 21.01 20.84
N GLN A 172 -1.58 22.03 20.71
CA GLN A 172 -1.84 23.00 21.78
C GLN A 172 -2.79 22.39 22.82
#